data_AF-A0A3P1CGN0-F1
#
_entry.id   AF-A0A3P1CGN0-F1
#
_cell.length_a   1.000
_cell.length_b   1.000
_cell.length_c   1.000
_cell.angle_alpha   90.00
_cell.angle_beta   90.00
_cell.angle_gamma   90.00
#
_symmetry.space_group_name_H-M   'P 1'
#
loop_
_entity.id
_entity.type
_entity.pdbx_description
1 polymer ?
#
loop_
_entity_poly.entity_id
_entity_poly.type
_entity_poly.pdbx_seq_one_letter_code
_entity_poly.pdbx_strand_id
1 'polypeptide(L)'
;MKNSFFFLATLGLLCSHCVRHDGVMPQTVSPKIDYDQVSIQLMQDLAPRIIGTWTLQKVYVKHNPKLYFRDQVKLTKDSTFLNLARLTIRPAAVPRSIPRDYRRGEFDGTLEYGGKTYPVQFDIRADYGWLINKKGPQGIFLFQYHFPNGSRIVEPEEAFLKDLGLIDDNFSMEVSDGQPTMVWRGFNRGVEKIDFVKN
;
A
#
# COMPACT_ATOMS: atom_id res chain seq x y z
N MET A 1 32.16 -74.19 -27.95
CA MET A 1 33.60 -74.46 -28.15
C MET A 1 34.07 -73.75 -29.41
N LYS A 2 35.29 -73.19 -29.37
CA LYS A 2 36.07 -72.49 -30.43
C LYS A 2 35.63 -71.04 -30.71
N ASN A 3 36.28 -70.04 -30.11
CA ASN A 3 37.57 -69.41 -30.47
C ASN A 3 37.58 -68.83 -31.90
N SER A 4 37.72 -67.51 -32.02
CA SER A 4 38.96 -66.88 -32.48
C SER A 4 38.92 -65.35 -32.31
N PHE A 5 39.89 -64.86 -31.53
CA PHE A 5 40.44 -63.50 -31.59
C PHE A 5 41.06 -63.25 -32.97
N PHE A 6 41.13 -61.98 -33.41
CA PHE A 6 42.38 -61.30 -33.79
C PHE A 6 42.10 -59.85 -34.28
N PHE A 7 42.72 -58.87 -33.59
CA PHE A 7 43.49 -57.73 -34.14
C PHE A 7 42.75 -56.63 -34.94
N LEU A 8 43.11 -55.35 -34.94
CA LEU A 8 44.06 -54.52 -34.18
C LEU A 8 43.72 -53.05 -34.55
N ALA A 9 43.94 -52.14 -33.62
CA ALA A 9 44.33 -50.73 -33.75
C ALA A 9 44.01 -49.90 -35.03
N THR A 10 43.25 -48.83 -34.83
CA THR A 10 43.52 -47.48 -35.40
C THR A 10 43.23 -46.46 -34.27
N LEU A 11 44.25 -46.03 -33.53
CA LEU A 11 44.98 -44.77 -33.70
C LEU A 11 44.11 -43.58 -34.15
N GLY A 12 43.87 -42.66 -33.21
CA GLY A 12 44.38 -41.30 -33.38
C GLY A 12 43.35 -40.19 -33.61
N LEU A 13 43.41 -39.22 -32.69
CA LEU A 13 43.24 -37.78 -32.95
C LEU A 13 41.83 -37.27 -33.25
N LEU A 14 41.04 -37.10 -32.19
CA LEU A 14 40.09 -35.97 -32.09
C LEU A 14 40.19 -35.31 -30.70
N CYS A 15 41.41 -34.95 -30.29
CA CYS A 15 41.68 -34.02 -29.18
C CYS A 15 42.19 -32.69 -29.73
N SER A 16 41.26 -31.88 -30.22
CA SER A 16 41.41 -30.45 -30.52
C SER A 16 40.09 -30.10 -31.19
N HIS A 17 39.10 -29.52 -30.51
CA HIS A 17 39.02 -28.08 -30.26
C HIS A 17 38.23 -27.83 -28.96
N CYS A 18 38.92 -27.69 -27.83
CA CYS A 18 38.43 -26.80 -26.79
C CYS A 18 38.70 -25.38 -27.29
N VAL A 19 37.78 -24.82 -28.06
CA VAL A 19 37.73 -23.38 -28.23
C VAL A 19 37.46 -22.83 -26.83
N ARG A 20 38.46 -22.16 -26.23
CA ARG A 20 38.18 -21.26 -25.11
C ARG A 20 37.19 -20.25 -25.64
N HIS A 21 35.92 -20.48 -25.32
CA HIS A 21 34.94 -19.43 -25.36
C HIS A 21 35.33 -18.49 -24.22
N ASP A 22 36.22 -17.54 -24.51
CA ASP A 22 36.23 -16.24 -23.84
C ASP A 22 34.96 -15.50 -24.26
N GLY A 23 33.82 -16.16 -24.04
CA GLY A 23 32.51 -15.59 -24.13
C GLY A 23 32.42 -14.69 -22.91
N VAL A 24 32.76 -13.42 -23.11
CA VAL A 24 32.15 -12.34 -22.33
C VAL A 24 30.66 -12.59 -22.48
N MET A 25 30.07 -13.29 -21.50
CA MET A 25 28.63 -13.45 -21.45
C MET A 25 28.09 -12.03 -21.50
N PRO A 26 27.22 -11.69 -22.46
CA PRO A 26 26.54 -10.41 -22.42
C PRO A 26 25.90 -10.35 -21.04
N GLN A 27 26.39 -9.46 -20.18
CA GLN A 27 25.70 -9.21 -18.92
C GLN A 27 24.29 -8.84 -19.34
N THR A 28 23.33 -9.70 -19.01
CA THR A 28 21.92 -9.41 -19.23
C THR A 28 21.64 -8.18 -18.38
N VAL A 29 21.74 -7.00 -18.99
CA VAL A 29 21.43 -5.73 -18.35
C VAL A 29 19.94 -5.84 -18.07
N SER A 30 19.58 -6.21 -16.85
CA SER A 30 18.18 -6.17 -16.43
C SER A 30 17.70 -4.75 -16.70
N PRO A 31 16.64 -4.56 -17.50
CA PRO A 31 16.18 -3.23 -17.86
C PRO A 31 15.94 -2.45 -16.57
N LYS A 32 16.58 -1.28 -16.47
CA LYS A 32 16.43 -0.40 -15.30
C LYS A 32 14.96 0.00 -15.23
N ILE A 33 14.26 -0.44 -14.18
CA ILE A 33 12.86 -0.08 -13.95
C ILE A 33 12.79 1.43 -13.72
N ASP A 34 11.96 2.12 -14.50
CA ASP A 34 11.59 3.50 -14.23
C ASP A 34 10.50 3.53 -13.16
N TYR A 35 10.92 3.74 -11.91
CA TYR A 35 10.02 3.75 -10.76
C TYR A 35 9.01 4.91 -10.80
N ASP A 36 9.35 6.03 -11.45
CA ASP A 36 8.43 7.16 -11.57
C ASP A 36 7.28 6.77 -12.50
N GLN A 37 7.58 6.19 -13.67
CA GLN A 37 6.56 5.72 -14.61
C GLN A 37 5.67 4.63 -13.98
N VAL A 38 6.27 3.69 -13.23
CA VAL A 38 5.52 2.65 -12.53
C VAL A 38 4.60 3.24 -11.44
N SER A 39 5.07 4.25 -10.71
CA SER A 39 4.27 4.94 -9.70
C SER A 39 3.10 5.69 -10.32
N ILE A 40 3.32 6.37 -11.45
CA ILE A 40 2.26 7.07 -12.20
C ILE A 40 1.19 6.08 -12.65
N GLN A 41 1.60 4.97 -13.27
CA GLN A 41 0.66 3.92 -13.72
C GLN A 41 -0.15 3.36 -12.55
N LEU A 42 0.51 3.08 -11.42
CA LEU A 42 -0.18 2.59 -10.23
C LEU A 42 -1.22 3.59 -9.73
N MET A 43 -0.90 4.89 -9.65
CA MET A 43 -1.86 5.89 -9.20
C MET A 43 -3.06 6.00 -10.15
N GLN A 44 -2.85 5.88 -11.46
CA GLN A 44 -3.91 5.84 -12.46
C GLN A 44 -4.82 4.62 -12.29
N ASP A 45 -4.24 3.44 -12.04
CA ASP A 45 -5.00 2.19 -11.86
C ASP A 45 -5.74 2.15 -10.52
N LEU A 46 -5.17 2.76 -9.48
CA LEU A 46 -5.68 2.73 -8.11
C LEU A 46 -6.85 3.70 -7.91
N ALA A 47 -6.77 4.90 -8.51
CA ALA A 47 -7.77 5.95 -8.36
C ALA A 47 -9.23 5.48 -8.59
N PRO A 48 -9.60 4.84 -9.72
CA PRO A 48 -10.98 4.41 -9.95
C PRO A 48 -11.45 3.33 -8.96
N ARG A 49 -10.52 2.56 -8.38
CA ARG A 49 -10.85 1.48 -7.44
C ARG A 49 -11.21 2.04 -6.07
N ILE A 50 -10.50 3.06 -5.61
CA ILE A 50 -10.67 3.63 -4.26
C ILE A 50 -11.72 4.73 -4.18
N ILE A 51 -12.02 5.43 -5.28
CA ILE A 51 -13.07 6.45 -5.29
C ILE A 51 -14.43 5.81 -5.01
N GLY A 52 -15.24 6.48 -4.18
CA GLY A 52 -16.57 6.04 -3.79
C GLY A 52 -16.79 6.11 -2.29
N THR A 53 -17.88 5.50 -1.84
CA THR A 53 -18.27 5.48 -0.43
C THR A 53 -18.01 4.10 0.16
N TRP A 54 -17.33 4.08 1.29
CA TRP A 54 -16.87 2.90 1.98
C TRP A 54 -17.40 2.87 3.40
N THR A 55 -17.74 1.70 3.89
CA THR A 55 -18.01 1.47 5.31
C THR A 55 -16.74 0.94 5.97
N LEU A 56 -16.32 1.55 7.07
CA LEU A 56 -15.27 1.01 7.94
C LEU A 56 -15.86 -0.19 8.70
N GLN A 57 -15.93 -1.32 8.01
CA GLN A 57 -16.66 -2.52 8.42
C GLN A 57 -16.09 -3.12 9.70
N LYS A 58 -14.76 -3.19 9.82
CA LYS A 58 -14.04 -3.62 11.03
C LYS A 58 -12.83 -2.73 11.25
N VAL A 59 -12.74 -2.09 12.41
CA VAL A 59 -11.57 -1.29 12.82
C VAL A 59 -10.92 -1.98 14.01
N TYR A 60 -9.76 -2.58 13.78
CA TYR A 60 -8.98 -3.29 14.77
C TYR A 60 -8.05 -2.31 15.47
N VAL A 61 -8.20 -2.18 16.79
CA VAL A 61 -7.47 -1.22 17.60
C VAL A 61 -6.72 -1.95 18.69
N LYS A 62 -5.40 -1.80 18.70
CA LYS A 62 -4.57 -2.32 19.78
C LYS A 62 -4.65 -1.41 21.00
N HIS A 63 -4.85 -2.02 22.16
CA HIS A 63 -4.64 -1.33 23.42
C HIS A 63 -3.15 -1.09 23.60
N ASN A 64 -2.77 0.17 23.75
CA ASN A 64 -1.41 0.54 24.08
C ASN A 64 -1.44 1.54 25.23
N PRO A 65 -1.18 1.09 26.47
CA PRO A 65 -1.26 1.95 27.66
C PRO A 65 -0.15 3.00 27.71
N LYS A 66 0.84 2.92 26.81
CA LYS A 66 1.96 3.87 26.73
C LYS A 66 1.71 5.04 25.78
N LEU A 67 0.63 5.01 24.99
CA LEU A 67 0.31 6.12 24.09
C LEU A 67 -0.45 7.19 24.86
N TYR A 68 0.26 8.28 25.14
CA TYR A 68 -0.22 9.45 25.90
C TYR A 68 -1.42 10.16 25.24
N PHE A 69 -1.65 10.00 23.94
CA PHE A 69 -2.68 10.71 23.18
C PHE A 69 -4.03 9.95 23.14
N ARG A 70 -4.47 9.35 24.25
CA ARG A 70 -5.68 8.51 24.31
C ARG A 70 -6.60 8.82 25.48
N ASP A 71 -6.61 10.06 25.94
CA ASP A 71 -7.41 10.43 27.12
C ASP A 71 -8.91 10.20 26.91
N GLN A 72 -9.40 10.30 25.67
CA GLN A 72 -10.80 10.03 25.33
C GLN A 72 -11.06 8.54 25.04
N VAL A 73 -10.05 7.82 24.55
CA VAL A 73 -10.17 6.42 24.14
C VAL A 73 -9.81 5.51 25.31
N LYS A 74 -10.82 5.27 26.16
CA LYS A 74 -10.75 4.43 27.37
C LYS A 74 -10.72 2.93 27.09
N LEU A 75 -9.95 2.50 26.09
CA LEU A 75 -9.76 1.08 25.77
C LEU A 75 -8.83 0.44 26.79
N THR A 76 -9.27 -0.64 27.41
CA THR A 76 -8.48 -1.44 28.38
C THR A 76 -7.92 -2.74 27.78
N LYS A 77 -8.32 -3.06 26.55
CA LYS A 77 -7.93 -4.26 25.81
C LYS A 77 -8.04 -4.02 24.30
N ASP A 78 -7.38 -4.87 23.53
CA ASP A 78 -7.54 -4.89 22.08
C ASP A 78 -9.02 -5.01 21.73
N SER A 79 -9.46 -4.19 20.79
CA SER A 79 -10.87 -4.01 20.49
C SER A 79 -11.10 -3.94 18.99
N THR A 80 -12.29 -4.37 18.56
CA THR A 80 -12.73 -4.24 17.18
C THR A 80 -14.02 -3.46 17.16
N PHE A 81 -14.04 -2.33 16.47
CA PHE A 81 -15.26 -1.58 16.19
C PHE A 81 -15.89 -2.10 14.91
N LEU A 82 -17.19 -2.33 14.92
CA LEU A 82 -17.95 -2.80 13.76
C LEU A 82 -18.75 -1.64 13.17
N ASN A 83 -18.72 -1.49 11.85
CA ASN A 83 -19.42 -0.41 11.12
C ASN A 83 -19.15 0.97 11.74
N LEU A 84 -17.87 1.27 12.04
CA LEU A 84 -17.52 2.42 12.87
C LEU A 84 -17.96 3.75 12.23
N ALA A 85 -17.68 3.91 10.94
CA ALA A 85 -17.88 5.16 10.21
C ALA A 85 -18.07 4.88 8.71
N ARG A 86 -18.50 5.90 7.96
CA ARG A 86 -18.53 5.88 6.49
C ARG A 86 -17.54 6.87 5.94
N LEU A 87 -16.76 6.46 4.95
CA LEU A 87 -15.76 7.28 4.29
C LEU A 87 -16.13 7.45 2.82
N THR A 88 -16.34 8.69 2.37
CA THR A 88 -16.46 9.02 0.95
C THR A 88 -15.14 9.58 0.46
N ILE A 89 -14.60 9.00 -0.62
CA ILE A 89 -13.32 9.38 -1.25
C ILE A 89 -13.61 9.94 -2.63
N ARG A 90 -12.98 11.07 -2.95
CA ARG A 90 -13.02 11.72 -4.27
C ARG A 90 -11.63 12.28 -4.64
N PRO A 91 -11.34 12.49 -5.93
CA PRO A 91 -10.13 13.22 -6.33
C PRO A 91 -10.08 14.59 -5.65
N ALA A 92 -8.88 15.04 -5.28
CA ALA A 92 -8.70 16.38 -4.74
C ALA A 92 -9.17 17.44 -5.75
N ALA A 93 -9.92 18.43 -5.29
CA ALA A 93 -10.47 19.47 -6.16
C ALA A 93 -9.38 20.41 -6.70
N VAL A 94 -8.33 20.63 -5.90
CA VAL A 94 -7.19 21.48 -6.24
C VAL A 94 -5.92 20.66 -6.01
N PRO A 95 -4.97 20.64 -6.96
CA PRO A 95 -3.70 19.98 -6.75
C PRO A 95 -2.93 20.57 -5.57
N ARG A 96 -2.34 19.72 -4.74
CA ARG A 96 -1.52 20.12 -3.58
C ARG A 96 -0.06 20.34 -3.95
N SER A 97 0.33 20.05 -5.18
CA SER A 97 1.68 20.22 -5.72
C SER A 97 1.66 21.08 -7.00
N ILE A 98 2.64 22.00 -7.12
CA ILE A 98 2.84 22.86 -8.29
C ILE A 98 4.33 22.82 -8.69
N PRO A 99 4.70 22.24 -9.85
CA PRO A 99 3.83 21.52 -10.78
C PRO A 99 3.24 20.25 -10.15
N ARG A 100 2.14 19.77 -10.72
CA ARG A 100 1.43 18.58 -10.23
C ARG A 100 2.34 17.34 -10.30
N ASP A 101 2.48 16.62 -9.20
CA ASP A 101 3.22 15.36 -9.14
C ASP A 101 2.29 14.17 -9.40
N TYR A 102 2.31 13.62 -10.62
CA TYR A 102 1.48 12.48 -11.02
C TYR A 102 1.87 11.15 -10.34
N ARG A 103 3.00 11.10 -9.64
CA ARG A 103 3.38 9.93 -8.83
C ARG A 103 2.57 9.85 -7.54
N ARG A 104 1.80 10.90 -7.23
CA ARG A 104 0.96 11.00 -6.04
C ARG A 104 -0.53 10.98 -6.43
N GLY A 105 -1.30 10.16 -5.74
CA GLY A 105 -2.75 10.21 -5.80
C GLY A 105 -3.26 11.18 -4.73
N GLU A 106 -3.74 12.36 -5.13
CA GLU A 106 -4.24 13.37 -4.20
C GLU A 106 -5.78 13.25 -4.06
N PHE A 107 -6.26 12.97 -2.85
CA PHE A 107 -7.68 12.72 -2.58
C PHE A 107 -8.23 13.64 -1.48
N ASP A 108 -9.51 13.98 -1.61
CA ASP A 108 -10.35 14.60 -0.59
C ASP A 108 -11.45 13.61 -0.19
N GLY A 109 -12.10 13.86 0.93
CA GLY A 109 -13.21 13.04 1.35
C GLY A 109 -14.00 13.60 2.51
N THR A 110 -14.98 12.80 2.93
CA THR A 110 -15.76 13.03 4.15
C THR A 110 -15.83 11.75 4.96
N LEU A 111 -15.62 11.88 6.27
CA LEU A 111 -15.81 10.81 7.24
C LEU A 111 -17.06 11.09 8.07
N GLU A 112 -18.05 10.22 7.97
CA GLU A 112 -19.29 10.28 8.75
C GLU A 112 -19.17 9.40 10.00
N TYR A 113 -19.30 10.01 11.17
CA TYR A 113 -19.21 9.34 12.47
C TYR A 113 -20.09 10.04 13.49
N GLY A 114 -20.89 9.27 14.25
CA GLY A 114 -21.74 9.83 15.30
C GLY A 114 -22.80 10.83 14.81
N GLY A 115 -23.26 10.70 13.56
CA GLY A 115 -24.20 11.64 12.93
C GLY A 115 -23.56 12.97 12.47
N LYS A 116 -22.23 13.08 12.55
CA LYS A 116 -21.46 14.24 12.09
C LYS A 116 -20.59 13.88 10.89
N THR A 117 -20.23 14.90 10.12
CA THR A 117 -19.42 14.75 8.89
C THR A 117 -18.15 15.58 9.00
N TYR A 118 -17.00 14.93 8.85
CA TYR A 118 -15.70 15.56 8.94
C TYR A 118 -15.00 15.58 7.59
N PRO A 119 -14.50 16.74 7.12
CA PRO A 119 -13.69 16.78 5.92
C PRO A 119 -12.33 16.12 6.18
N VAL A 120 -11.90 15.26 5.26
CA VAL A 120 -10.63 14.53 5.35
C VAL A 120 -9.86 14.66 4.04
N GLN A 121 -8.55 14.45 4.12
CA GLN A 121 -7.68 14.39 2.95
C GLN A 121 -6.54 13.40 3.15
N PHE A 122 -5.98 12.95 2.03
CA PHE A 122 -4.76 12.16 2.01
C PHE A 122 -4.11 12.17 0.63
N ASP A 123 -2.80 11.98 0.61
CA ASP A 123 -2.01 11.79 -0.60
C ASP A 123 -1.38 10.40 -0.57
N ILE A 124 -1.67 9.59 -1.58
CA ILE A 124 -1.13 8.25 -1.72
C ILE A 124 0.17 8.32 -2.49
N ARG A 125 1.19 7.65 -1.95
CA ARG A 125 2.44 7.34 -2.66
C ARG A 125 2.54 5.84 -2.83
N ALA A 126 3.18 5.39 -3.91
CA ALA A 126 3.42 3.98 -4.11
C ALA A 126 4.30 3.40 -2.99
N ASP A 127 3.95 2.22 -2.51
CA ASP A 127 4.82 1.46 -1.62
C ASP A 127 6.03 0.91 -2.38
N TYR A 128 7.22 1.01 -1.80
CA TYR A 128 8.46 0.59 -2.45
C TYR A 128 8.50 -0.92 -2.71
N GLY A 129 7.96 -1.72 -1.80
CA GLY A 129 7.83 -3.16 -1.98
C GLY A 129 7.03 -3.45 -3.23
N TRP A 130 5.82 -2.90 -3.33
CA TRP A 130 4.95 -3.08 -4.48
C TRP A 130 5.58 -2.59 -5.79
N LEU A 131 6.32 -1.48 -5.77
CA LEU A 131 7.01 -0.98 -6.97
C LEU A 131 8.00 -2.00 -7.54
N ILE A 132 8.74 -2.72 -6.69
CA ILE A 132 9.75 -3.71 -7.12
C ILE A 132 9.11 -5.05 -7.49
N ASN A 133 8.28 -5.58 -6.60
CA ASN A 133 7.89 -6.99 -6.64
C ASN A 133 6.39 -7.21 -6.88
N LYS A 134 5.59 -6.13 -6.97
CA LYS A 134 4.13 -6.16 -7.13
C LYS A 134 3.41 -6.94 -6.01
N LYS A 135 3.99 -6.97 -4.81
CA LYS A 135 3.45 -7.66 -3.64
C LYS A 135 3.24 -6.70 -2.48
N GLY A 136 2.20 -6.97 -1.70
CA GLY A 136 1.84 -6.20 -0.51
C GLY A 136 1.01 -4.95 -0.82
N PRO A 137 0.96 -4.00 0.11
CA PRO A 137 0.18 -2.76 -0.02
C PRO A 137 0.59 -2.00 -1.29
N GLN A 138 -0.37 -1.46 -2.03
CA GLN A 138 -0.04 -0.65 -3.21
C GLN A 138 0.45 0.75 -2.83
N GLY A 139 -0.05 1.31 -1.73
CA GLY A 139 0.28 2.68 -1.37
C GLY A 139 0.35 2.96 0.11
N ILE A 140 1.04 4.04 0.44
CA ILE A 140 1.16 4.61 1.78
C ILE A 140 0.67 6.05 1.79
N PHE A 141 0.04 6.48 2.87
CA PHE A 141 -0.52 7.82 2.98
C PHE A 141 -0.70 8.22 4.45
N LEU A 142 -0.74 9.54 4.69
CA LEU A 142 -1.19 10.14 5.94
C LEU A 142 -2.68 10.48 5.79
N PHE A 143 -3.52 9.92 6.65
CA PHE A 143 -4.94 10.25 6.70
C PHE A 143 -5.19 11.32 7.75
N GLN A 144 -5.71 12.47 7.34
CA GLN A 144 -5.82 13.65 8.20
C GLN A 144 -7.11 14.43 7.92
N TYR A 145 -7.49 15.27 8.87
CA TYR A 145 -8.59 16.22 8.65
C TYR A 145 -8.22 17.28 7.60
N HIS A 146 -9.22 17.79 6.90
CA HIS A 146 -9.11 18.88 5.92
C HIS A 146 -10.11 20.01 6.22
N PHE A 147 -10.09 20.51 7.45
CA PHE A 147 -10.94 21.66 7.80
C PHE A 147 -10.45 22.93 7.08
N PRO A 148 -11.36 23.84 6.71
CA PRO A 148 -10.99 25.17 6.25
C PRO A 148 -10.10 25.90 7.29
N ASN A 149 -9.23 26.77 6.82
CA ASN A 149 -8.39 27.59 7.70
C ASN A 149 -9.25 28.44 8.64
N GLY A 150 -8.95 28.38 9.94
CA GLY A 150 -9.64 29.14 10.97
C GLY A 150 -9.61 28.44 12.33
N SER A 151 -10.03 29.15 13.37
CA SER A 151 -10.26 28.54 14.68
C SER A 151 -11.58 27.79 14.68
N ARG A 152 -11.60 26.62 15.30
CA ARG A 152 -12.83 25.86 15.58
C ARG A 152 -12.71 25.15 16.92
N ILE A 153 -13.87 24.86 17.51
CA ILE A 153 -13.95 24.05 18.71
C ILE A 153 -13.79 22.59 18.28
N VAL A 154 -12.91 21.87 18.96
CA VAL A 154 -12.73 20.42 18.76
C VAL A 154 -13.91 19.71 19.42
N GLU A 155 -14.61 18.91 18.64
CA GLU A 155 -15.77 18.15 19.12
C GLU A 155 -15.34 16.82 19.76
N PRO A 156 -16.12 16.25 20.70
CA PRO A 156 -15.76 14.98 21.34
C PRO A 156 -15.58 13.82 20.37
N GLU A 157 -16.43 13.74 19.34
CA GLU A 157 -16.36 12.67 18.33
C GLU A 157 -15.11 12.80 17.45
N GLU A 158 -14.70 14.02 17.14
CA GLU A 158 -13.46 14.30 16.42
C GLU A 158 -12.24 13.93 17.26
N ALA A 159 -12.21 14.38 18.52
CA ALA A 159 -11.15 14.02 19.47
C ALA A 159 -11.06 12.50 19.63
N PHE A 160 -12.19 11.80 19.71
CA PHE A 160 -12.23 10.34 19.76
C PHE A 160 -11.59 9.69 18.54
N LEU A 161 -11.90 10.12 17.32
CA LEU A 161 -11.33 9.52 16.09
C LEU A 161 -9.82 9.74 16.01
N LYS A 162 -9.34 10.91 16.45
CA LYS A 162 -7.92 11.22 16.54
C LYS A 162 -7.21 10.36 17.59
N ASP A 163 -7.75 10.31 18.81
CA ASP A 163 -7.21 9.50 19.91
C ASP A 163 -7.23 7.99 19.58
N LEU A 164 -8.19 7.54 18.76
CA LEU A 164 -8.25 6.15 18.30
C LEU A 164 -7.04 5.79 17.42
N GLY A 165 -6.37 6.79 16.86
CA GLY A 165 -5.35 6.65 15.83
C GLY A 165 -5.97 6.41 14.45
N LEU A 166 -7.21 6.84 14.21
CA LEU A 166 -7.81 6.80 12.88
C LEU A 166 -7.37 8.01 12.05
N ILE A 167 -7.31 9.18 12.67
CA ILE A 167 -6.98 10.46 12.02
C ILE A 167 -5.60 10.95 12.49
N ASP A 168 -4.92 11.69 11.62
CA ASP A 168 -3.53 12.15 11.78
C ASP A 168 -2.56 10.97 11.97
N ASP A 169 -2.81 9.87 11.25
CA ASP A 169 -1.96 8.68 11.26
C ASP A 169 -1.66 8.16 9.86
N ASN A 170 -0.55 7.43 9.75
CA ASN A 170 -0.11 6.83 8.50
C ASN A 170 -0.73 5.45 8.33
N PHE A 171 -1.05 5.12 7.08
CA PHE A 171 -1.61 3.84 6.70
C PHE A 171 -0.97 3.33 5.41
N SER A 172 -0.83 2.01 5.34
CA SER A 172 -0.60 1.31 4.08
C SER A 172 -1.94 0.77 3.58
N MET A 173 -2.20 0.89 2.28
CA MET A 173 -3.44 0.46 1.64
C MET A 173 -3.22 -0.75 0.75
N GLU A 174 -4.11 -1.72 0.88
CA GLU A 174 -4.25 -2.83 -0.06
C GLU A 174 -5.67 -2.83 -0.63
N VAL A 175 -5.80 -2.76 -1.95
CA VAL A 175 -7.08 -2.96 -2.65
C VAL A 175 -7.08 -4.35 -3.25
N SER A 176 -8.16 -5.11 -3.02
CA SER A 176 -8.30 -6.46 -3.54
C SER A 176 -8.73 -6.44 -5.01
N ASP A 177 -8.10 -7.26 -5.85
CA ASP A 177 -8.49 -7.39 -7.25
C ASP A 177 -9.89 -8.01 -7.37
N GLY A 178 -10.74 -7.40 -8.20
CA GLY A 178 -12.07 -7.92 -8.52
C GLY A 178 -13.09 -7.92 -7.37
N GLN A 179 -12.74 -7.36 -6.19
CA GLN A 179 -13.63 -7.27 -5.04
C GLN A 179 -13.76 -5.81 -4.57
N PRO A 180 -14.96 -5.37 -4.15
CA PRO A 180 -15.19 -4.04 -3.61
C PRO A 180 -14.70 -3.91 -2.15
N THR A 181 -13.47 -4.36 -1.88
CA THR A 181 -12.86 -4.37 -0.55
C THR A 181 -11.50 -3.69 -0.56
N MET A 182 -11.19 -3.02 0.55
CA MET A 182 -9.94 -2.32 0.76
C MET A 182 -9.50 -2.54 2.20
N VAL A 183 -8.20 -2.67 2.43
CA VAL A 183 -7.62 -2.85 3.75
C VAL A 183 -6.62 -1.74 4.00
N TRP A 184 -6.78 -1.02 5.10
CA TRP A 184 -5.76 -0.11 5.60
C TRP A 184 -5.06 -0.74 6.80
N ARG A 185 -3.73 -0.60 6.90
CA ARG A 185 -2.95 -1.05 8.05
C ARG A 185 -2.18 0.11 8.62
N GLY A 186 -2.34 0.38 9.91
CA GLY A 186 -1.71 1.52 10.58
C GLY A 186 -0.28 1.21 11.04
N PHE A 187 0.51 2.26 11.22
CA PHE A 187 1.94 2.18 11.57
C PHE A 187 2.24 2.34 13.08
N ASN A 188 1.28 1.99 13.96
CA ASN A 188 1.40 1.84 15.42
C ASN A 188 0.86 2.95 16.36
N ARG A 189 0.00 3.90 15.94
CA ARG A 189 -0.65 4.83 16.91
C ARG A 189 -2.03 4.37 17.40
N GLY A 190 -2.63 3.38 16.76
CA GLY A 190 -3.66 2.60 17.43
C GLY A 190 -4.49 1.67 16.61
N VAL A 191 -4.98 2.18 15.49
CA VAL A 191 -5.60 1.35 14.49
C VAL A 191 -4.52 0.47 13.89
N GLU A 192 -4.62 -0.84 14.10
CA GLU A 192 -3.75 -1.82 13.46
C GLU A 192 -4.21 -2.09 12.04
N LYS A 193 -5.53 -2.23 11.86
CA LYS A 193 -6.14 -2.62 10.60
C LYS A 193 -7.55 -2.04 10.48
N ILE A 194 -7.93 -1.69 9.26
CA ILE A 194 -9.31 -1.37 8.90
C ILE A 194 -9.67 -2.23 7.70
N ASP A 195 -10.77 -2.97 7.82
CA ASP A 195 -11.42 -3.63 6.68
C ASP A 195 -12.56 -2.73 6.18
N PHE A 196 -12.51 -2.38 4.90
CA PHE A 196 -13.52 -1.59 4.22
C PHE A 196 -14.34 -2.45 3.27
N VAL A 197 -15.63 -2.11 3.17
CA VAL A 197 -16.54 -2.63 2.14
C VAL A 197 -17.16 -1.45 1.42
N LYS A 198 -17.19 -1.50 0.08
CA LYS A 198 -17.81 -0.45 -0.73
C LYS A 198 -19.33 -0.55 -0.63
N ASN A 199 -19.98 0.60 -0.50
CA ASN A 199 -21.44 0.72 -0.51
C ASN A 199 -21.99 0.93 -1.92
#